data_AF-A0A2J1DZC9-F1
#
_entry.id   AF-A0A2J1DZC9-F1
#
_cell.length_a   1.000
_cell.length_b   1.000
_cell.length_c   1.000
_cell.angle_alpha   90.00
_cell.angle_beta   90.00
_cell.angle_gamma   90.00
#
_symmetry.space_group_name_H-M   'P 1'
#
loop_
_entity.id
_entity.type
_entity.pdbx_description
1 polymer ?
#
loop_
_entity_poly.entity_id
_entity_poly.type
_entity_poly.pdbx_seq_one_letter_code
_entity_poly.pdbx_strand_id
1 'polypeptide(L)'
;MPNFHSIVSRRDFVKALGLTGAGLGTAAAATPVFQDLDDVTASPSAEWKRPWWVKNREIDDPTTEIDWDMMYRSDGRMVGQVRSVQIKYLGEEEVNRRNAVGAKFTADGLKNDTPGLKVRDQALAAGVMSMLPMAMGMIPSISFIGPATATPEARGVAKYQG
;
A
#
# COMPACT_ATOMS: atom_id res chain seq x y z
N MET A 1 0.47 1.31 -64.66
CA MET A 1 1.47 0.93 -63.63
C MET A 1 0.73 0.81 -62.30
N PRO A 2 1.02 -0.15 -61.40
CA PRO A 2 2.33 -0.75 -61.20
C PRO A 2 2.37 -2.29 -61.08
N ASN A 3 3.45 -2.86 -61.61
CA ASN A 3 3.96 -4.16 -61.19
C ASN A 3 4.50 -4.01 -59.76
N PHE A 4 3.74 -4.42 -58.75
CA PHE A 4 4.30 -4.56 -57.41
C PHE A 4 5.26 -5.75 -57.39
N HIS A 5 6.55 -5.44 -57.55
CA HIS A 5 7.62 -6.39 -57.28
C HIS A 5 7.71 -6.51 -55.76
N SER A 6 7.06 -7.54 -55.20
CA SER A 6 7.40 -7.97 -53.85
C SER A 6 8.83 -8.47 -53.87
N ILE A 7 9.73 -7.79 -53.16
CA ILE A 7 11.12 -8.24 -52.89
C ILE A 7 11.16 -9.53 -52.05
N VAL A 8 10.02 -10.00 -51.56
CA VAL A 8 9.89 -11.23 -50.77
C VAL A 8 9.05 -12.22 -51.56
N SER A 9 9.62 -13.37 -51.91
CA SER A 9 8.85 -14.44 -52.54
C SER A 9 7.90 -15.06 -51.51
N ARG A 10 6.76 -15.61 -51.96
CA ARG A 10 5.82 -16.34 -51.08
C ARG A 10 6.51 -17.45 -50.27
N ARG A 11 7.55 -18.06 -50.83
CA ARG A 11 8.37 -19.07 -50.16
C ARG A 11 9.19 -18.48 -49.02
N ASP A 12 9.76 -17.29 -49.21
CA ASP A 12 10.54 -16.61 -48.17
C ASP A 12 9.65 -16.12 -47.03
N PHE A 13 8.44 -15.67 -47.37
CA PHE A 13 7.41 -15.34 -46.37
C PHE A 13 7.05 -16.55 -45.49
N VAL A 14 6.79 -17.72 -46.09
CA VAL A 14 6.44 -18.94 -45.33
C VAL A 14 7.62 -19.46 -44.51
N LYS A 15 8.86 -19.34 -45.02
CA LYS A 15 10.07 -19.67 -44.24
C LYS A 15 10.24 -18.75 -43.03
N ALA A 16 10.06 -17.44 -43.21
CA ALA A 16 10.11 -16.49 -42.11
C ALA A 16 9.01 -16.77 -41.07
N LEU A 17 7.79 -17.09 -41.51
CA LEU A 17 6.69 -17.46 -40.63
C LEU A 17 6.98 -18.76 -39.86
N GLY A 18 7.56 -19.77 -40.52
CA GLY A 18 7.96 -21.02 -39.90
C GLY A 18 9.12 -20.87 -38.91
N LEU A 19 10.11 -20.02 -39.21
CA LEU A 19 11.22 -19.71 -38.29
C LEU A 19 10.73 -18.89 -37.08
N THR A 20 9.80 -17.97 -37.31
CA THR A 20 9.19 -17.14 -36.25
C THR A 20 8.26 -18.00 -35.38
N GLY A 21 7.48 -18.89 -35.97
CA GLY A 21 6.63 -19.84 -35.26
C GLY A 21 7.42 -20.89 -34.48
N ALA A 22 8.53 -21.39 -35.02
CA ALA A 22 9.45 -22.26 -34.30
C ALA A 22 10.18 -21.52 -33.16
N GLY A 23 10.60 -20.26 -33.37
CA GLY A 23 11.25 -19.43 -32.34
C GLY A 23 10.32 -19.02 -31.20
N LEU A 24 9.04 -18.76 -31.49
CA LEU A 24 8.02 -18.50 -30.47
C LEU A 24 7.60 -19.78 -29.73
N GLY A 25 7.50 -20.91 -30.45
CA GLY A 25 7.19 -22.21 -29.85
C GLY A 25 8.30 -22.75 -28.95
N THR A 26 9.56 -22.54 -29.30
CA THR A 26 10.71 -22.90 -28.44
C THR A 26 10.87 -21.96 -27.25
N ALA A 27 10.60 -20.65 -27.42
CA ALA A 27 10.59 -19.71 -26.31
C ALA A 27 9.48 -20.03 -25.28
N ALA A 28 8.29 -20.41 -25.75
CA ALA A 28 7.19 -20.85 -24.87
C ALA A 28 7.47 -22.20 -24.18
N ALA A 29 8.30 -23.07 -24.77
CA ALA A 29 8.74 -24.31 -24.13
C ALA A 29 9.84 -24.09 -23.07
N ALA A 30 10.51 -22.93 -23.09
CA ALA A 30 11.53 -22.55 -22.13
C ALA A 30 10.99 -21.69 -20.96
N THR A 31 9.72 -21.28 -21.00
CA THR A 31 9.08 -20.60 -19.87
C THR A 31 8.57 -21.61 -18.85
N PRO A 32 8.73 -21.38 -17.54
CA PRO A 32 8.15 -22.24 -16.51
C PRO A 32 6.65 -22.38 -16.74
N VAL A 33 6.16 -23.60 -16.94
CA VAL A 33 4.73 -23.89 -17.01
C VAL A 33 4.25 -24.08 -15.59
N PHE A 34 3.66 -23.04 -15.00
CA PHE A 34 3.02 -23.13 -13.70
C PHE A 34 1.65 -23.80 -13.87
N GLN A 35 1.34 -24.85 -13.10
CA GLN A 35 0.03 -25.52 -13.16
C GLN A 35 -0.98 -24.88 -12.23
N ASP A 36 -0.54 -24.38 -11.08
CA ASP A 36 -1.37 -23.69 -10.10
C ASP A 36 -0.59 -22.55 -9.41
N LEU A 37 -1.24 -21.91 -8.43
CA LEU A 37 -0.62 -20.85 -7.66
C LEU A 37 0.48 -21.38 -6.73
N ASP A 38 0.41 -22.64 -6.31
CA ASP A 38 1.42 -23.24 -5.45
C ASP A 38 2.74 -23.36 -6.24
N ASP A 39 2.69 -23.79 -7.51
CA ASP A 39 3.82 -23.81 -8.44
C ASP A 39 4.41 -22.40 -8.68
N VAL A 40 3.55 -21.38 -8.79
CA VAL A 40 4.01 -19.98 -8.92
C VAL A 40 4.76 -19.56 -7.66
N THR A 41 4.22 -19.85 -6.48
CA THR A 41 4.86 -19.46 -5.20
C THR A 41 6.12 -20.26 -4.87
N ALA A 42 6.21 -21.52 -5.32
CA ALA A 42 7.38 -22.37 -5.17
C ALA A 42 8.50 -22.06 -6.18
N SER A 43 8.23 -21.21 -7.18
CA SER A 43 9.23 -20.82 -8.18
C SER A 43 10.42 -20.10 -7.56
N PRO A 44 11.68 -20.41 -7.98
CA PRO A 44 12.84 -19.60 -7.62
C PRO A 44 12.72 -18.13 -8.03
N SER A 45 11.86 -17.81 -9.00
CA SER A 45 11.58 -16.43 -9.41
C SER A 45 10.59 -15.70 -8.50
N ALA A 46 9.80 -16.44 -7.70
CA ALA A 46 8.88 -15.88 -6.72
C ALA A 46 9.55 -15.63 -5.36
N GLU A 47 10.77 -16.14 -5.16
CA GLU A 47 11.57 -15.80 -3.99
C GLU A 47 11.86 -14.30 -3.94
N TRP A 48 11.70 -13.72 -2.74
CA TRP A 48 12.08 -12.34 -2.52
C TRP A 48 13.60 -12.23 -2.56
N LYS A 49 14.13 -11.32 -3.38
CA LYS A 49 15.56 -11.00 -3.40
C LYS A 49 15.96 -10.34 -2.07
N ARG A 50 16.37 -11.15 -1.10
CA ARG A 50 16.86 -10.68 0.19
C ARG A 50 18.39 -10.47 0.16
N PRO A 51 18.94 -9.53 0.94
CA PRO A 51 20.39 -9.43 1.14
C PRO A 51 20.99 -10.74 1.68
N TRP A 52 22.28 -11.01 1.38
CA TRP A 52 22.95 -12.29 1.69
C TRP A 52 22.97 -12.71 3.17
N TRP A 53 22.82 -11.73 4.08
CA TRP A 53 22.78 -11.94 5.52
C TRP A 53 21.38 -12.32 6.04
N VAL A 54 20.33 -12.17 5.25
CA VAL A 54 18.97 -12.61 5.61
C VAL A 54 18.88 -14.10 5.28
N LYS A 55 18.60 -14.93 6.30
CA LYS A 55 18.43 -16.37 6.16
C LYS A 55 16.94 -16.73 6.17
N ASN A 56 16.57 -17.71 5.36
CA ASN A 56 15.25 -18.35 5.46
C ASN A 56 15.25 -19.26 6.69
N ARG A 57 14.12 -19.34 7.38
CA ARG A 57 13.88 -20.27 8.49
C ARG A 57 12.66 -21.12 8.17
N GLU A 58 12.55 -22.27 8.81
CA GLU A 58 11.40 -23.15 8.65
C GLU A 58 10.13 -22.49 9.22
N ILE A 59 8.97 -23.00 8.79
CA ILE A 59 7.68 -22.58 9.34
C ILE A 59 7.68 -22.90 10.84
N ASP A 60 7.06 -22.02 11.63
CA ASP A 60 7.00 -22.11 13.10
C ASP A 60 8.35 -22.08 13.83
N ASP A 61 9.41 -21.64 13.15
CA ASP A 61 10.72 -21.40 13.74
C ASP A 61 11.01 -19.88 13.77
N PRO A 62 10.54 -19.14 14.79
CA PRO A 62 10.79 -17.70 14.96
C PRO A 62 12.15 -17.43 15.61
N THR A 63 12.82 -16.32 15.26
CA THR A 63 14.18 -15.99 15.75
C THR A 63 14.23 -15.69 17.24
N THR A 64 13.06 -15.50 17.86
CA THR A 64 12.91 -15.16 19.26
C THR A 64 12.19 -16.32 19.94
N GLU A 65 12.73 -16.75 21.06
CA GLU A 65 12.09 -17.78 21.89
C GLU A 65 10.70 -17.31 22.32
N ILE A 66 9.73 -18.21 22.19
CA ILE A 66 8.34 -17.97 22.60
C ILE A 66 8.10 -18.76 23.88
N ASP A 67 7.80 -18.05 24.96
CA ASP A 67 7.24 -18.65 26.17
C ASP A 67 5.74 -18.90 25.94
N TRP A 68 5.41 -20.15 25.62
CA TRP A 68 4.03 -20.57 25.34
C TRP A 68 3.15 -20.59 26.59
N ASP A 69 3.73 -20.76 27.79
CA ASP A 69 2.98 -20.74 29.04
C ASP A 69 2.53 -19.31 29.41
N MET A 70 3.25 -18.30 28.93
CA MET A 70 2.88 -16.89 29.05
C MET A 70 1.98 -16.38 27.91
N MET A 71 1.75 -17.17 26.86
CA MET A 71 0.99 -16.73 25.69
C MET A 71 -0.52 -16.68 26.00
N TYR A 72 -1.13 -15.51 25.82
CA TYR A 72 -2.58 -15.36 25.89
C TYR A 72 -3.11 -14.43 24.80
N ARG A 73 -4.37 -14.59 24.43
CA ARG A 73 -5.04 -13.66 23.51
C ARG A 73 -5.36 -12.37 24.25
N SER A 74 -4.63 -11.31 23.97
CA SER A 74 -4.92 -9.98 24.52
C SER A 74 -6.22 -9.43 23.95
N ASP A 75 -6.94 -8.65 24.77
CA ASP A 75 -8.08 -7.86 24.28
C ASP A 75 -7.54 -6.74 23.38
N GLY A 76 -7.78 -6.83 22.07
CA GLY A 76 -7.34 -5.85 21.08
C GLY A 76 -7.90 -4.44 21.28
N ARG A 77 -8.87 -4.25 22.18
CA ARG A 77 -9.37 -2.93 22.58
C ARG A 77 -8.44 -2.24 23.59
N MET A 78 -7.60 -3.00 24.29
CA MET A 78 -6.66 -2.50 25.32
C MET A 78 -5.35 -2.01 24.71
N VAL A 79 -5.43 -1.18 23.68
CA VAL A 79 -4.26 -0.65 22.96
C VAL A 79 -4.11 0.86 23.16
N GLY A 80 -2.87 1.36 23.10
CA GLY A 80 -2.55 2.76 23.40
C GLY A 80 -3.17 3.78 22.44
N GLN A 81 -3.65 3.34 21.26
CA GLN A 81 -4.35 4.20 20.30
C GLN A 81 -5.80 4.51 20.71
N VAL A 82 -6.39 3.72 21.61
CA VAL A 82 -7.80 3.88 22.00
C VAL A 82 -7.92 4.91 23.11
N ARG A 83 -8.78 5.92 22.90
CA ARG A 83 -8.97 7.04 23.84
C ARG A 83 -9.35 6.57 25.26
N SER A 84 -10.25 5.60 25.40
CA SER A 84 -10.67 5.10 26.73
C SER A 84 -9.51 4.44 27.48
N VAL A 85 -8.61 3.76 26.76
CA VAL A 85 -7.39 3.17 27.32
C VAL A 85 -6.43 4.27 27.76
N GLN A 86 -6.23 5.31 26.94
CA GLN A 86 -5.42 6.46 27.31
C GLN A 86 -5.95 7.14 28.56
N ILE A 87 -7.26 7.38 28.65
CA ILE A 87 -7.90 7.98 29.84
C ILE A 87 -7.69 7.10 31.07
N LYS A 88 -7.84 5.78 30.95
CA LYS A 88 -7.63 4.83 32.04
C LYS A 88 -6.23 4.93 32.65
N TYR A 89 -5.20 5.11 31.84
CA TYR A 89 -3.81 5.10 32.30
C TYR A 89 -3.20 6.49 32.55
N LEU A 90 -3.62 7.51 31.81
CA LEU A 90 -3.05 8.87 31.87
C LEU A 90 -3.95 9.88 32.59
N GLY A 91 -5.25 9.57 32.73
CA GLY A 91 -6.27 10.53 33.17
C GLY A 91 -6.81 11.38 32.02
N GLU A 92 -8.06 11.81 32.15
CA GLU A 92 -8.76 12.57 31.10
C GLU A 92 -8.13 13.94 30.83
N GLU A 93 -7.68 14.63 31.90
CA GLU A 93 -7.04 15.94 31.79
C GLU A 93 -5.78 15.90 30.91
N GLU A 94 -4.89 14.92 31.15
CA GLU A 94 -3.66 14.78 30.39
C GLU A 94 -3.94 14.40 28.93
N VAL A 95 -4.92 13.52 28.69
CA VAL A 95 -5.36 13.17 27.32
C VAL A 95 -5.89 14.41 26.59
N ASN A 96 -6.70 15.23 27.25
CA ASN A 96 -7.21 16.47 26.66
C ASN A 96 -6.09 17.49 26.41
N ARG A 97 -5.15 17.64 27.34
CA ARG A 97 -3.98 18.51 27.17
C ARG A 97 -3.13 18.09 25.96
N ARG A 98 -2.82 16.79 25.81
CA ARG A 98 -2.05 16.27 24.67
C ARG A 98 -2.76 16.50 23.34
N ASN A 99 -4.07 16.25 23.29
CA ASN A 99 -4.87 16.50 22.09
C ASN A 99 -4.88 17.99 21.72
N ALA A 100 -5.00 18.89 22.71
CA ALA A 100 -4.94 20.32 22.49
C ALA A 100 -3.58 20.80 21.96
N VAL A 101 -2.47 20.24 22.48
CA VAL A 101 -1.11 20.52 21.98
C VAL A 101 -0.97 20.09 20.52
N GLY A 102 -1.41 18.88 20.18
CA GLY A 102 -1.38 18.38 18.79
C GLY A 102 -2.21 19.25 17.85
N ALA A 103 -3.46 19.56 18.23
CA ALA A 103 -4.35 20.41 17.44
C ALA A 103 -3.76 21.81 17.22
N LYS A 104 -3.16 22.41 18.26
CA LYS A 104 -2.48 23.71 18.16
C LYS A 104 -1.27 23.63 17.24
N PHE A 105 -0.43 22.61 17.37
CA PHE A 105 0.74 22.41 16.51
C PHE A 105 0.36 22.37 15.02
N THR A 106 -0.66 21.58 14.68
CA THR A 106 -1.17 21.51 13.30
C THR A 106 -1.78 22.84 12.84
N ALA A 107 -2.57 23.50 13.68
CA ALA A 107 -3.19 24.79 13.34
C ALA A 107 -2.17 25.91 13.14
N ASP A 108 -1.15 25.99 14.01
CA ASP A 108 -0.08 26.97 13.91
C ASP A 108 0.80 26.69 12.67
N GLY A 109 1.11 25.41 12.40
CA GLY A 109 1.83 25.01 11.19
C GLY A 109 1.10 25.36 9.89
N LEU A 110 -0.23 25.19 9.87
CA LEU A 110 -1.08 25.55 8.74
C LEU A 110 -1.10 27.06 8.48
N LYS A 111 -1.19 27.87 9.53
CA LYS A 111 -1.16 29.35 9.43
C LYS A 111 0.20 29.87 8.98
N ASN A 112 1.27 29.21 9.40
CA ASN A 112 2.65 29.61 9.10
C ASN A 112 3.20 28.99 7.80
N ASP A 113 2.37 28.32 6.99
CA ASP A 113 2.76 27.64 5.75
C ASP A 113 3.97 26.69 5.93
N THR A 114 4.02 26.01 7.08
CA THR A 114 5.14 25.13 7.45
C THR A 114 5.21 23.93 6.49
N PRO A 115 6.37 23.59 5.91
CA PRO A 115 6.52 22.42 5.04
C PRO A 115 5.99 21.13 5.68
N GLY A 116 5.11 20.41 4.98
CA GLY A 116 4.46 19.19 5.48
C GLY A 116 3.14 19.44 6.24
N LEU A 117 2.82 20.70 6.56
CA LEU A 117 1.57 21.10 7.21
C LEU A 117 0.79 22.13 6.37
N LYS A 118 1.15 22.32 5.10
CA LYS A 118 0.45 23.24 4.20
C LYS A 118 -0.96 22.75 3.93
N VAL A 119 -1.82 23.64 3.42
CA VAL A 119 -3.21 23.32 3.06
C VAL A 119 -3.27 22.09 2.13
N ARG A 120 -2.38 22.00 1.13
CA ARG A 120 -2.32 20.84 0.21
C ARG A 120 -1.90 19.55 0.90
N ASP A 121 -0.95 19.62 1.84
CA ASP A 121 -0.43 18.45 2.56
C ASP A 121 -1.54 17.90 3.48
N GLN A 122 -2.25 18.81 4.15
CA GLN A 122 -3.40 18.48 4.99
C GLN A 122 -4.59 17.94 4.17
N ALA A 123 -4.83 18.49 2.98
CA ALA A 123 -5.87 17.98 2.07
C ALA A 123 -5.53 16.56 1.58
N LEU A 124 -4.28 16.31 1.20
CA LEU A 124 -3.80 14.98 0.81
C LEU A 124 -3.93 13.99 1.97
N ALA A 125 -3.46 14.36 3.17
CA ALA A 125 -3.57 13.53 4.36
C ALA A 125 -5.02 13.21 4.73
N ALA A 126 -5.93 14.18 4.65
CA ALA A 126 -7.36 13.98 4.88
C ALA A 126 -7.99 13.05 3.84
N GLY A 127 -7.59 13.17 2.57
CA GLY A 127 -8.02 12.26 1.51
C GLY A 127 -7.63 10.82 1.80
N VAL A 128 -6.39 10.58 2.24
CA VAL A 128 -5.91 9.22 2.59
C VAL A 128 -6.60 8.68 3.84
N MET A 129 -6.71 9.50 4.90
CA MET A 129 -7.32 9.09 6.17
C MET A 129 -8.81 8.79 6.04
N SER A 130 -9.51 9.36 5.06
CA SER A 130 -10.90 9.00 4.77
C SER A 130 -11.06 7.58 4.23
N MET A 131 -10.01 6.98 3.67
CA MET A 131 -9.99 5.59 3.20
C MET A 131 -9.44 4.60 4.23
N LEU A 132 -8.82 5.08 5.31
CA LEU A 132 -8.24 4.25 6.36
C LEU A 132 -9.25 3.26 6.99
N PRO A 133 -10.53 3.63 7.22
CA PRO A 133 -11.52 2.68 7.70
C PRO A 133 -11.71 1.48 6.74
N MET A 134 -11.74 1.71 5.41
CA MET A 134 -11.80 0.63 4.42
C MET A 134 -10.56 -0.28 4.48
N ALA A 135 -9.38 0.31 4.61
CA ALA A 135 -8.12 -0.45 4.72
C ALA A 135 -8.02 -1.26 6.03
N MET A 136 -8.73 -0.84 7.09
CA MET A 136 -8.78 -1.51 8.39
C MET A 136 -10.03 -2.41 8.55
N GLY A 137 -10.77 -2.68 7.48
CA GLY A 137 -11.97 -3.53 7.52
C GLY A 137 -13.16 -2.94 8.30
N MET A 138 -13.03 -1.71 8.78
CA MET A 138 -14.14 -0.95 9.37
C MET A 138 -14.85 -0.27 8.23
N ILE A 139 -15.92 -0.86 7.70
CA ILE A 139 -16.77 -0.18 6.71
C ILE A 139 -17.35 1.07 7.41
N PRO A 140 -16.83 2.29 7.17
CA PRO A 140 -17.58 3.45 7.59
C PRO A 140 -18.79 3.46 6.65
N SER A 141 -19.96 3.89 7.12
CA SER A 141 -21.10 4.15 6.24
C SER A 141 -20.62 4.94 5.01
N ILE A 142 -20.48 4.27 3.87
CA ILE A 142 -19.99 4.87 2.63
C ILE A 142 -21.13 5.76 2.15
N SER A 143 -21.13 7.00 2.61
CA SER A 143 -22.01 8.01 2.04
C SER A 143 -21.43 8.40 0.70
N PHE A 144 -22.23 8.33 -0.36
CA PHE A 144 -21.88 8.88 -1.69
C PHE A 144 -21.61 10.40 -1.65
N ILE A 145 -21.88 11.05 -0.52
CA ILE A 145 -21.60 12.48 -0.27
C ILE A 145 -20.16 12.68 0.24
N GLY A 146 -19.45 11.62 0.62
CA GLY A 146 -18.12 11.68 1.23
C GLY A 146 -18.13 12.19 2.69
N PRO A 147 -16.99 12.13 3.40
CA PRO A 147 -16.89 12.67 4.75
C PRO A 147 -17.00 14.20 4.74
N ALA A 148 -17.76 14.76 5.68
CA ALA A 148 -17.81 16.20 5.90
C ALA A 148 -16.48 16.67 6.51
N THR A 149 -15.55 17.16 5.69
CA THR A 149 -14.28 17.73 6.16
C THR A 149 -14.38 19.25 6.26
N ALA A 150 -13.81 19.84 7.33
CA ALA A 150 -13.77 21.31 7.49
C ALA A 150 -13.02 21.98 6.34
N THR A 151 -13.58 23.07 5.79
CA THR A 151 -12.98 23.85 4.70
C THR A 151 -11.74 24.63 5.18
N PRO A 152 -10.85 25.08 4.27
CA PRO A 152 -9.73 25.95 4.64
C PRO A 152 -10.16 27.19 5.44
N GLU A 153 -11.25 27.83 5.03
CA GLU A 153 -11.78 29.03 5.67
C GLU A 153 -12.27 28.74 7.10
N ALA A 154 -12.93 27.60 7.30
CA ALA A 154 -13.33 27.14 8.63
C ALA A 154 -12.13 26.82 9.54
N ARG A 155 -10.94 26.59 8.96
CA ARG A 155 -9.66 26.43 9.68
C ARG A 155 -8.87 27.73 9.81
N GLY A 156 -9.43 28.85 9.35
CA GLY A 156 -8.82 30.18 9.46
C GLY A 156 -7.71 30.46 8.45
N VAL A 157 -7.68 29.75 7.32
CA VAL A 157 -6.71 29.98 6.24
C VAL A 157 -7.41 30.11 4.88
N ALA A 158 -6.80 30.85 3.96
CA ALA A 158 -7.35 31.03 2.62
C ALA A 158 -7.28 29.72 1.80
N LYS A 159 -8.21 29.59 0.84
CA LYS A 159 -8.15 28.51 -0.17
C LYS A 159 -6.85 28.55 -0.97
N TYR A 160 -6.31 27.39 -1.29
CA TYR A 160 -5.16 27.24 -2.19
C TYR A 160 -5.49 27.72 -3.62
N GLN A 161 -4.60 28.49 -4.25
CA GLN A 161 -4.83 29.14 -5.55
C GLN A 161 -3.97 28.62 -6.72
N GLY A 162 -3.18 27.56 -6.53
CA GLY A 162 -2.28 27.03 -7.58
C GLY A 162 -0.85 27.48 -7.39
#